data_AF-A0A372NRV4-F1
#
_entry.id   AF-A0A372NRV4-F1
#
_cell.length_a   1.000
_cell.length_b   1.000
_cell.length_c   1.000
_cell.angle_alpha   90.00
_cell.angle_beta   90.00
_cell.angle_gamma   90.00
#
_symmetry.space_group_name_H-M   'P 1'
#
loop_
_entity.id
_entity.type
_entity.pdbx_description
1 polymer ?
#
loop_
_entity_poly.entity_id
_entity_poly.type
_entity_poly.pdbx_seq_one_letter_code
_entity_poly.pdbx_strand_id
1 'polypeptide(L)' 'MATQFVTDEKGKRTSVIISIEDYENLVHQHHRNLELTDEYKKMMDDMLLKEEDGTATYVSAEHIKNKFMRK' A
#
# COMPACT_ATOMS: atom_id res chain seq x y z
N MET A 1 -18.65 -15.23 4.78
CA MET A 1 -18.39 -14.80 6.17
C MET A 1 -18.43 -16.01 7.11
N ALA A 2 -17.27 -16.59 7.39
CA ALA A 2 -17.09 -17.59 8.44
C ALA A 2 -16.13 -17.00 9.48
N THR A 3 -16.67 -16.19 10.38
CA THR A 3 -15.87 -15.42 11.34
C THR A 3 -15.68 -16.27 12.59
N GLN A 4 -14.56 -16.97 12.71
CA GLN A 4 -14.21 -17.67 13.94
C GLN A 4 -13.59 -16.66 14.92
N PHE A 5 -13.96 -16.77 16.19
CA PHE A 5 -13.46 -15.90 17.24
C PHE A 5 -12.57 -16.71 18.18
N VAL A 6 -11.42 -16.15 18.55
CA VAL A 6 -10.61 -16.67 19.64
C VAL A 6 -11.10 -16.00 20.92
N THR A 7 -11.50 -16.82 21.90
CA THR A 7 -11.92 -16.35 23.23
C THR A 7 -10.86 -16.68 24.27
N ASP A 8 -10.68 -15.81 25.26
CA ASP A 8 -9.91 -16.13 26.46
C ASP A 8 -10.63 -17.13 27.36
N GLU A 9 -9.96 -17.56 28.44
CA GLU A 9 -10.49 -18.50 29.43
C GLU A 9 -11.77 -18.01 30.14
N LYS A 10 -12.07 -16.70 30.04
CA LYS A 10 -13.26 -16.05 30.61
C LYS A 10 -14.36 -15.85 29.55
N GLY A 11 -14.17 -16.39 28.33
CA GLY A 11 -15.13 -16.27 27.23
C GLY A 11 -15.12 -14.91 26.54
N LYS A 12 -14.18 -14.02 26.86
CA LYS A 12 -14.06 -12.71 26.19
C LYS A 12 -13.37 -12.90 24.85
N ARG A 13 -13.95 -12.36 23.79
CA ARG A 13 -13.37 -12.38 22.44
C ARG A 13 -12.11 -11.53 22.42
N THR A 14 -10.96 -12.14 22.11
CA THR A 14 -9.66 -11.48 22.07
C THR A 14 -9.16 -11.26 20.65
N SER A 15 -9.47 -12.19 19.73
CA SER A 15 -9.02 -12.10 18.34
C SER A 15 -10.09 -12.62 17.37
N VAL A 16 -10.02 -12.17 16.12
CA VAL A 16 -10.90 -12.60 15.04
C VAL A 16 -10.06 -13.28 13.97
N ILE A 17 -10.46 -14.48 13.55
CA ILE A 17 -9.86 -15.17 12.43
C ILE A 17 -10.71 -14.84 11.20
N ILE A 18 -10.07 -14.21 10.23
CA ILE A 18 -10.63 -13.88 8.92
C ILE A 18 -9.79 -14.54 7.83
N SER A 19 -10.38 -14.77 6.67
CA SER A 19 -9.61 -15.22 5.50
C SER A 19 -8.64 -14.12 5.06
N ILE A 20 -7.56 -14.50 4.37
CA ILE A 20 -6.61 -13.51 3.86
C ILE A 20 -7.26 -12.57 2.83
N GLU A 21 -8.19 -13.08 2.03
CA GLU A 21 -8.98 -12.31 1.07
C GLU A 21 -9.86 -11.27 1.78
N ASP A 22 -10.48 -11.63 2.90
CA ASP A 22 -11.27 -10.70 3.72
C ASP A 22 -10.39 -9.63 4.38
N TYR A 23 -9.17 -9.99 4.80
CA TYR A 23 -8.19 -9.02 5.32
C TYR A 23 -7.75 -8.03 4.25
N GLU A 24 -7.35 -8.50 3.07
CA GLU A 24 -6.98 -7.64 1.95
C GLU A 24 -8.12 -6.71 1.56
N ASN A 25 -9.36 -7.22 1.50
CA ASN A 25 -10.53 -6.40 1.24
C ASN A 25 -10.76 -5.34 2.31
N LEU A 26 -10.62 -5.66 3.60
CA LEU A 26 -10.72 -4.67 4.68
C LEU A 26 -9.62 -3.60 4.57
N VAL A 27 -8.39 -4.02 4.32
CA VAL A 27 -7.25 -3.14 4.11
C VAL A 27 -7.53 -2.22 2.91
N HIS A 28 -7.95 -2.74 1.76
CA HIS A 28 -8.25 -1.97 0.56
C HIS A 28 -9.47 -1.05 0.71
N GLN A 29 -10.50 -1.48 1.44
CA GLN A 29 -11.65 -0.63 1.76
C GLN A 29 -11.26 0.54 2.67
N HIS A 30 -10.38 0.32 3.65
CA HIS A 30 -9.83 1.37 4.49
C HIS A 30 -8.76 2.23 3.78
N HIS A 31 -8.07 1.68 2.77
CA HIS A 31 -7.15 2.42 1.90
C HIS A 31 -7.85 3.39 0.95
N ARG A 32 -9.18 3.30 0.74
CA ARG A 32 -9.91 4.35 -0.01
C ARG A 32 -9.83 5.73 0.65
N ASN A 33 -9.55 5.79 1.96
CA ASN A 33 -9.32 7.02 2.72
C ASN A 33 -7.84 7.30 3.00
N LEU A 34 -6.90 6.57 2.37
CA LEU A 34 -5.57 7.14 2.12
C LEU A 34 -5.77 8.21 1.06
N GLU A 35 -6.34 9.35 1.47
CA GLU A 35 -6.10 10.59 0.76
C GLU A 35 -4.60 10.65 0.56
N LEU A 36 -4.19 10.62 -0.71
CA LEU A 36 -2.81 10.87 -1.06
C LEU A 36 -2.41 12.14 -0.31
N THR A 37 -1.40 12.02 0.54
CA THR A 37 -0.92 13.18 1.30
C THR A 37 -0.66 14.31 0.32
N ASP A 38 -0.85 15.56 0.75
CA ASP A 38 -0.60 16.70 -0.14
C ASP A 38 0.81 16.67 -0.74
N GLU A 39 1.77 16.06 -0.03
CA GLU A 39 3.11 15.76 -0.55
C GLU A 39 3.11 14.77 -1.70
N TYR A 40 2.36 13.67 -1.60
CA TYR A 40 2.27 12.69 -2.69
C TYR A 40 1.53 13.24 -3.92
N LYS A 41 0.50 14.07 -3.72
CA LYS A 41 -0.17 14.78 -4.81
C LYS A 41 0.80 15.73 -5.53
N LYS A 42 1.54 16.55 -4.78
CA LYS A 42 2.58 17.44 -5.33
C LYS A 42 3.67 16.68 -6.09
N MET A 43 4.08 15.52 -5.60
CA MET A 43 5.07 14.69 -6.28
C MET A 43 4.55 14.22 -7.65
N MET A 44 3.29 13.82 -7.74
CA MET A 44 2.68 13.44 -9.01
C MET A 44 2.52 14.63 -9.96
N ASP A 45 2.09 15.79 -9.45
CA ASP A 45 1.99 17.02 -10.25
C ASP A 45 3.36 17.43 -10.83
N ASP A 46 4.43 17.39 -10.02
CA ASP A 46 5.80 17.67 -10.46
C ASP A 46 6.30 16.65 -11.49
N MET A 47 5.92 15.38 -11.35
CA MET A 47 6.26 14.35 -12.34
C MET A 47 5.55 14.59 -13.67
N LEU A 48 4.26 14.95 -13.66
CA LEU A 48 3.48 15.27 -14.85
C LEU A 48 4.02 16.51 -15.57
N LEU A 49 4.36 17.57 -14.82
CA LEU A 49 5.00 18.76 -15.40
C LEU A 49 6.32 18.43 -16.09
N LYS A 50 7.15 17.57 -15.48
CA LYS A 50 8.39 17.11 -16.10
C LYS A 50 8.15 16.27 -17.36
N GLU A 51 7.05 15.54 -17.43
CA GLU A 51 6.67 14.82 -18.66
C GLU A 51 6.27 15.79 -19.77
N GLU A 52 5.47 16.82 -19.46
CA GLU A 52 5.08 17.88 -20.42
C GLU A 52 6.29 18.66 -20.94
N ASP A 53 7.23 19.00 -20.06
CA ASP A 53 8.47 19.70 -20.40
C ASP A 53 9.52 18.80 -21.06
N GLY A 54 9.26 17.50 -21.18
CA GLY A 54 10.18 16.51 -21.78
C GLY A 54 11.44 16.23 -20.96
N THR A 55 11.45 16.61 -19.68
CA THR A 55 12.58 16.42 -18.75
C THR A 55 12.40 15.24 -17.79
N ALA A 56 11.26 14.54 -17.87
CA ALA A 56 10.97 13.36 -17.08
C ALA A 56 12.05 12.28 -17.28
N THR A 57 12.59 11.80 -16.16
CA THR A 57 13.60 10.74 -16.15
C THR A 57 12.96 9.45 -15.66
N TYR A 58 12.95 8.43 -16.52
CA TYR A 58 12.45 7.11 -16.19
C TYR A 58 13.62 6.19 -15.87
N VAL A 59 13.52 5.46 -14.76
CA VAL A 59 14.48 4.42 -14.40
C VAL A 59 13.82 3.06 -14.53
N SER A 60 14.48 2.14 -15.23
CA SER A 60 13.98 0.77 -15.31
C SER A 60 14.13 0.06 -13.96
N ALA A 61 13.27 -0.93 -13.70
CA ALA A 61 13.37 -1.76 -12.51
C ALA A 61 14.74 -2.45 -12.40
N GLU A 62 15.33 -2.82 -13.54
CA GLU A 62 16.68 -3.38 -13.63
C GLU A 62 17.76 -2.36 -13.23
N HIS A 63 17.62 -1.09 -13.63
CA HIS A 63 18.53 -0.02 -13.22
C HIS A 63 18.53 0.17 -11.70
N ILE A 64 17.34 0.18 -11.08
CA ILE A 64 17.19 0.26 -9.62
C ILE A 64 17.83 -0.96 -8.96
N LYS A 65 17.50 -2.16 -9.43
CA LYS A 65 18.06 -3.41 -8.90
C LYS A 65 19.59 -3.39 -8.95
N ASN A 66 20.18 -3.01 -10.07
CA ASN A 66 21.63 -2.94 -10.24
C ASN A 66 22.30 -1.88 -9.35
N LYS A 67 21.61 -0.77 -9.05
CA LYS A 67 22.13 0.28 -8.15
C LYS A 67 22.21 -0.19 -6.69
N PHE A 68 21.23 -0.97 -6.23
CA PHE A 68 21.16 -1.44 -4.84
C PHE A 68 21.72 -2.85 -4.61
N MET A 69 21.86 -3.65 -5.67
CA MET A 69 22.37 -5.04 -5.59
C MET A 69 23.79 -5.20 -6.11
N ARG A 70 24.47 -4.12 -6.53
CA ARG A 70 25.90 -4.15 -6.81
C ARG A 70 26.67 -4.28 -5.49
N LYS A 71 27.05 -5.52 -5.17
CA LYS A 71 28.16 -5.87 -4.28
C LYS A 71 29.49 -5.69 -5.00
#